data_AF-A0A0D3JJ78-F1
#
_entry.id   AF-A0A0D3JJ78-F1
#
_cell.length_a   1.000
_cell.length_b   1.000
_cell.length_c   1.000
_cell.angle_alpha   90.00
_cell.angle_beta   90.00
_cell.angle_gamma   90.00
#
_symmetry.space_group_name_H-M   'P 1'
#
loop_
_entity.id
_entity.type
_entity.pdbx_description
1 polymer ?
#
loop_
_entity_poly.entity_id
_entity_poly.type
_entity_poly.pdbx_seq_one_letter_code
_entity_poly.pdbx_strand_id
1 'polypeptide(L)'
;MRCVTLTNSRAQGEFKAGEREGRGVFGFASGNVESGFCKQDARVGEGVRWKADGRRAVRLRDGKGVEYISLEEARQTAERLGLPLPSPLPGA
;
A
#
# COMPACT_ATOMS: atom_id res chain seq x y z
N MET A 1 3.00 15.51 0.75
CA MET A 1 2.82 14.05 0.76
C MET A 1 4.20 13.42 0.95
N ARG A 2 4.45 12.70 2.06
CA ARG A 2 5.71 11.98 2.26
C ARG A 2 5.48 10.51 1.90
N CYS A 3 6.18 10.03 0.89
CA CYS A 3 6.25 8.61 0.56
C CYS A 3 7.11 7.95 1.65
N VAL A 4 6.49 7.24 2.58
CA VAL A 4 7.20 6.54 3.66
C VAL A 4 6.93 5.06 3.46
N THR A 5 7.88 4.37 2.83
CA THR A 5 7.93 2.91 2.82
C THR A 5 8.10 2.44 4.27
N LEU A 6 7.00 2.07 4.93
CA LEU A 6 7.03 1.38 6.22
C LEU A 6 7.40 -0.08 6.02
N THR A 7 8.66 -0.31 5.63
CA THR A 7 9.36 -1.53 5.98
C THR A 7 10.42 -1.12 6.97
N ASN A 8 10.23 -1.48 8.25
CA ASN A 8 11.25 -1.41 9.29
C ASN A 8 12.36 -2.45 9.05
N SER A 9 12.93 -2.38 7.85
CA SER A 9 14.11 -3.08 7.37
C SER A 9 14.88 -2.02 6.62
N ARG A 10 15.82 -1.41 7.32
CA ARG A 10 16.97 -0.66 6.80
C ARG A 10 17.24 -0.91 5.31
N ALA A 11 16.71 -0.03 4.47
CA ALA A 11 17.07 0.11 3.06
C ALA A 11 17.50 1.58 2.84
N GLN A 12 18.53 2.06 3.54
CA GLN A 12 19.87 2.20 2.94
C GLN A 12 20.09 1.25 1.74
N GLY A 13 19.83 1.75 0.53
CA GLY A 13 19.97 1.02 -0.74
C GLY A 13 18.61 0.50 -1.20
N GLU A 14 18.00 0.93 -2.29
CA GLU A 14 18.49 1.61 -3.48
C GLU A 14 17.37 2.58 -3.91
N PHE A 15 17.53 3.88 -3.66
CA PHE A 15 16.93 4.85 -4.58
C PHE A 15 17.79 4.79 -5.85
N LYS A 16 17.60 3.73 -6.64
CA LYS A 16 18.22 3.62 -7.95
C LYS A 16 17.57 4.69 -8.80
N ALA A 17 18.40 5.67 -9.16
CA ALA A 17 18.05 6.87 -9.89
C ALA A 17 17.06 6.61 -11.03
N GLY A 18 15.96 7.37 -11.05
CA GLY A 18 15.31 7.75 -12.30
C GLY A 18 14.09 6.95 -12.76
N GLU A 19 13.86 5.73 -12.26
CA GLU A 19 12.67 4.96 -12.65
C GLU A 19 11.61 5.09 -11.56
N ARG A 20 10.65 6.00 -11.75
CA ARG A 20 9.49 6.24 -10.86
C ARG A 20 8.51 5.06 -10.85
N GLU A 21 8.98 3.82 -11.02
CA GLU A 21 8.21 2.59 -10.96
C GLU A 21 8.58 1.84 -9.68
N GLY A 22 7.62 1.64 -8.79
CA GLY A 22 7.89 1.02 -7.50
C GLY A 22 6.63 0.49 -6.83
N ARG A 23 6.81 -0.33 -5.79
CA ARG A 23 5.75 -0.77 -4.88
C ARG A 23 6.03 -0.21 -3.49
N GLY A 24 4.99 0.23 -2.80
CA GLY A 24 5.18 0.86 -1.50
C GLY A 24 3.92 0.81 -0.65
N VAL A 25 4.14 0.98 0.66
CA VAL A 25 3.09 1.20 1.65
C VAL A 25 2.97 2.71 1.91
N PHE A 26 1.76 3.24 1.98
CA PHE A 26 1.43 4.63 2.20
C PHE A 26 0.53 4.76 3.43
N GLY A 27 1.06 5.36 4.50
CA GLY A 27 0.26 5.74 5.67
C GLY A 27 -0.44 7.08 5.45
N PHE A 28 -1.71 7.18 5.84
CA PHE A 28 -2.48 8.42 5.81
C PHE A 28 -2.68 8.97 7.23
N ALA A 29 -2.81 10.30 7.35
CA ALA A 29 -3.09 10.96 8.62
C ALA A 29 -4.40 10.49 9.27
N SER A 30 -5.34 9.96 8.48
CA SER A 30 -6.57 9.34 8.98
C SER A 30 -6.36 8.00 9.68
N GLY A 31 -5.14 7.45 9.70
CA GLY A 31 -4.84 6.10 10.19
C GLY A 31 -5.06 4.99 9.16
N ASN A 32 -5.53 5.33 7.95
CA ASN A 32 -5.61 4.37 6.85
C ASN A 32 -4.20 4.06 6.35
N VAL A 33 -4.01 2.85 5.87
CA VAL A 33 -2.75 2.42 5.26
C VAL A 33 -3.04 1.80 3.91
N GLU A 34 -2.21 2.05 2.92
CA GLU A 34 -2.38 1.59 1.55
C GLU A 34 -1.13 0.92 1.03
N SER A 35 -1.28 -0.10 0.20
CA SER A 35 -0.18 -0.71 -0.53
C SER A 35 -0.54 -0.77 -2.00
N GLY A 36 0.39 -0.38 -2.86
CA GLY A 36 0.13 -0.31 -4.29
C GLY A 36 1.37 0.02 -5.10
N PHE A 37 1.20 0.04 -6.42
CA PHE A 37 2.26 0.41 -7.35
C PHE A 37 2.20 1.91 -7.67
N CYS A 38 3.37 2.51 -7.77
CA CYS A 38 3.56 3.83 -8.33
C CYS A 38 4.30 3.70 -9.66
N LYS A 39 3.86 4.46 -10.67
CA LYS A 39 4.53 4.67 -11.95
C LYS A 39 4.49 6.15 -12.25
N GLN A 40 5.66 6.76 -12.45
CA GLN A 40 5.76 8.19 -12.76
C GLN A 40 4.96 9.08 -11.78
N ASP A 41 5.22 8.96 -10.47
CA ASP A 41 4.49 9.67 -9.38
C ASP A 41 2.96 9.45 -9.35
N ALA A 42 2.41 8.66 -10.26
CA ALA A 42 1.01 8.28 -10.28
C ALA A 42 0.85 6.89 -9.67
N ARG A 43 -0.23 6.70 -8.90
CA ARG A 43 -0.63 5.37 -8.44
C ARG A 43 -1.27 4.64 -9.61
N VAL A 44 -0.75 3.48 -9.96
CA VAL A 44 -1.21 2.69 -11.10
C VAL A 44 -1.47 1.24 -10.70
N GLY A 45 -2.28 0.54 -11.47
CA GLY A 45 -2.51 -0.89 -11.28
C GLY A 45 -3.34 -1.21 -10.04
N GLU A 46 -3.31 -2.47 -9.64
CA GLU A 46 -4.04 -2.94 -8.46
C GLU A 46 -3.30 -2.58 -7.16
N GLY A 47 -4.07 -2.26 -6.13
CA GLY A 47 -3.57 -2.00 -4.78
C GLY A 47 -4.64 -2.29 -3.73
N VAL A 48 -4.32 -2.02 -2.47
CA VAL A 48 -5.17 -2.32 -1.33
C VAL A 48 -5.02 -1.22 -0.29
N ARG A 49 -6.12 -0.73 0.27
CA ARG A 49 -6.13 0.24 1.37
C ARG A 49 -6.84 -0.33 2.59
N TRP A 50 -6.10 -0.61 3.65
CA TRP A 50 -6.60 -0.91 4.98
C TRP A 50 -7.16 0.34 5.64
N LYS A 51 -8.37 0.23 6.16
CA LYS A 51 -9.03 1.32 6.89
C LYS A 51 -8.45 1.40 8.29
N ALA A 52 -8.40 2.61 8.84
CA ALA A 52 -7.97 2.86 10.22
C ALA A 52 -8.79 2.08 11.25
N ASP A 53 -10.04 1.73 10.90
CA ASP A 53 -10.93 0.92 11.71
C ASP A 53 -10.44 -0.53 11.93
N GLY A 54 -9.49 -1.01 11.13
CA GLY A 54 -9.00 -2.38 11.20
C GLY A 54 -10.08 -3.45 11.06
N ARG A 55 -11.14 -3.14 10.32
CA ARG A 55 -12.24 -4.07 10.04
C ARG A 55 -12.38 -4.35 8.56
N ARG A 56 -12.06 -3.35 7.72
CA ARG A 56 -12.23 -3.44 6.27
C ARG A 56 -11.03 -2.89 5.52
N ALA A 57 -10.94 -3.31 4.28
CA ALA A 57 -10.01 -2.75 3.33
C ALA A 57 -10.75 -2.37 2.04
N VAL A 58 -10.06 -1.65 1.17
CA VAL A 58 -10.57 -1.19 -0.12
C VAL A 58 -9.60 -1.66 -1.19
N ARG A 59 -10.09 -2.44 -2.16
CA ARG A 59 -9.32 -2.73 -3.37
C ARG A 59 -9.15 -1.43 -4.14
N LEU A 60 -7.92 -1.14 -4.53
CA LEU A 60 -7.58 0.00 -5.35
C LEU A 60 -7.29 -0.45 -6.77
N ARG A 61 -7.68 0.38 -7.73
CA ARG A 61 -7.27 0.29 -9.13
C ARG A 61 -6.88 1.67 -9.61
N ASP A 62 -5.66 1.82 -10.09
CA ASP A 62 -5.07 3.11 -10.49
C ASP A 62 -5.19 4.18 -9.39
N GLY A 63 -4.93 3.75 -8.14
CA GLY A 63 -5.03 4.58 -6.95
C GLY A 63 -6.45 4.94 -6.49
N LYS A 64 -7.49 4.44 -7.18
CA LYS A 64 -8.90 4.70 -6.86
C LYS A 64 -9.52 3.48 -6.18
N GLY A 65 -10.28 3.71 -5.12
CA GLY A 65 -11.04 2.64 -4.45
C GLY A 65 -12.15 2.14 -5.35
N VAL A 66 -12.11 0.86 -5.70
CA VAL A 66 -13.13 0.21 -6.55
C VAL A 66 -14.13 -0.59 -5.72
N GLU A 67 -13.68 -1.24 -4.65
CA GLU A 67 -14.50 -2.20 -3.91
C GLU A 67 -14.05 -2.31 -2.45
N TYR A 68 -15.01 -2.50 -1.53
CA TYR A 68 -14.71 -2.84 -0.14
C TYR A 68 -14.55 -4.35 -0.01
N ILE A 69 -13.42 -4.76 0.56
CA ILE A 69 -13.06 -6.16 0.77
C ILE A 69 -12.72 -6.39 2.24
N SER A 70 -12.78 -7.64 2.67
CA SER A 70 -12.33 -8.04 4.01
C SER A 70 -10.81 -7.86 4.15
N LEU A 71 -10.32 -7.82 5.40
CA LEU A 71 -8.88 -7.73 5.67
C LEU A 71 -8.11 -8.92 5.10
N GLU A 72 -8.72 -10.10 5.12
CA GLU A 72 -8.14 -11.33 4.58
C GLU A 72 -8.00 -11.25 3.06
N GLU A 73 -9.05 -10.86 2.35
CA GLU A 73 -9.00 -10.65 0.89
C GLU A 73 -8.00 -9.56 0.50
N ALA A 74 -7.90 -8.52 1.31
CA ALA A 74 -6.90 -7.47 1.14
C ALA A 74 -5.48 -8.00 1.27
N ARG A 75 -5.24 -8.81 2.29
CA ARG A 75 -3.94 -9.46 2.50
C ARG A 75 -3.61 -10.39 1.33
N GLN A 76 -4.53 -11.27 0.94
CA GLN A 76 -4.37 -12.18 -0.19
C GLN A 76 -4.13 -11.41 -1.50
N THR A 77 -4.83 -10.30 -1.71
CA THR A 77 -4.63 -9.45 -2.89
C THR A 77 -3.24 -8.83 -2.88
N ALA A 78 -2.80 -8.26 -1.75
CA ALA A 78 -1.46 -7.70 -1.64
C ALA A 78 -0.36 -8.77 -1.80
N GLU A 79 -0.51 -9.94 -1.18
CA GLU A 79 0.41 -11.07 -1.33
C GLU A 79 0.47 -11.57 -2.79
N ARG A 80 -0.69 -11.76 -3.44
CA ARG A 80 -0.80 -12.13 -4.86
C ARG A 80 -0.10 -11.13 -5.78
N LEU A 81 -0.19 -9.84 -5.45
CA LEU A 81 0.46 -8.77 -6.19
C LEU A 81 1.92 -8.55 -5.77
N GLY A 82 2.43 -9.29 -4.77
CA GLY A 82 3.76 -9.06 -4.20
C GLY A 82 3.92 -7.66 -3.61
N LEU A 83 2.83 -7.04 -3.17
CA LEU A 83 2.82 -5.74 -2.51
C LEU A 83 3.22 -5.89 -1.04
N PRO A 84 4.02 -4.96 -0.49
CA PRO A 84 4.37 -4.99 0.92
C PRO A 84 3.12 -4.86 1.80
N LEU A 85 2.98 -5.73 2.80
CA LEU A 85 1.91 -5.65 3.78
C LEU A 85 2.24 -4.62 4.87
N PRO A 86 1.28 -3.81 5.31
CA PRO A 86 1.51 -2.90 6.42
C PRO A 86 1.68 -3.67 7.73
N SER A 87 2.72 -3.31 8.48
CA SER A 87 3.02 -3.89 9.79
C SER A 87 3.30 -2.75 10.78
N PRO A 88 2.47 -2.55 11.82
CA PRO A 88 1.27 -3.33 12.17
C PRO A 88 0.08 -3.07 11.24
N LEU A 89 -0.85 -4.04 11.17
CA LEU A 89 -2.13 -3.84 10.51
C LEU A 89 -2.94 -2.80 11.28
N PRO A 90 -3.60 -1.84 10.60
CA PRO A 90 -4.48 -0.89 11.28
C PRO A 90 -5.54 -1.62 12.09
N GLY A 91 -5.79 -1.17 13.32
CA GLY A 91 -6.76 -1.72 14.26
C GLY A 91 -6.42 -3.10 14.86
N ALA A 92 -5.19 -3.58 14.68
CA ALA A 92 -4.60 -4.66 15.47
C ALA A 92 -4.12 -4.17 16.84
#